data_AF-A0A945GXW0-F1
#
_entry.id   AF-A0A945GXW0-F1
#
_cell.length_a   1.000
_cell.length_b   1.000
_cell.length_c   1.000
_cell.angle_alpha   90.00
_cell.angle_beta   90.00
_cell.angle_gamma   90.00
#
_symmetry.space_group_name_H-M   'P 1'
#
loop_
_entity.id
_entity.type
_entity.pdbx_description
1 polymer ?
#
loop_
_entity_poly.entity_id
_entity_poly.type
_entity_poly.pdbx_seq_one_letter_code
_entity_poly.pdbx_strand_id
1 'polypeptide(L)'
;MSIYRNDPVIRCIGSLIAIGFFAMGAYAIMGPTSDLPELNQDRAFWFGITCLIASAFALVLSWVIKDVRGVWCAPPRRDIFGD
;
A
#
# COMPACT_ATOMS: atom_id res chain seq x y z
N MET A 1 -25.95 -8.27 -11.74
CA MET A 1 -25.02 -7.69 -10.75
C MET A 1 -23.61 -7.72 -11.34
N SER A 2 -23.30 -6.76 -12.21
CA SER A 2 -22.01 -6.66 -12.91
C SER A 2 -21.33 -5.37 -12.45
N ILE A 3 -20.77 -5.39 -11.25
CA ILE A 3 -20.15 -4.21 -10.61
C ILE A 3 -18.61 -4.28 -10.66
N TYR A 4 -18.04 -5.41 -11.09
CA TYR A 4 -16.58 -5.58 -11.15
C TYR A 4 -16.03 -5.19 -12.52
N ARG A 5 -15.97 -3.87 -12.77
CA ARG A 5 -15.21 -3.34 -13.88
C ARG A 5 -13.73 -3.28 -13.48
N ASN A 6 -12.85 -3.80 -14.33
CA ASN A 6 -11.41 -3.62 -14.15
C ASN A 6 -11.12 -2.11 -14.04
N ASP A 7 -10.69 -1.64 -12.87
CA ASP A 7 -10.27 -0.25 -12.63
C ASP A 7 -8.74 -0.17 -12.59
N PRO A 8 -8.07 -0.13 -13.77
CA PRO A 8 -6.61 -0.16 -13.85
C PRO A 8 -5.97 1.06 -13.16
N VAL A 9 -6.65 2.21 -13.15
CA VAL A 9 -6.16 3.43 -12.51
C VAL A 9 -5.96 3.23 -11.00
N ILE A 10 -6.94 2.63 -10.31
CA ILE A 10 -6.85 2.41 -8.86
C ILE A 10 -5.77 1.36 -8.56
N ARG A 11 -5.62 0.34 -9.40
CA ARG A 11 -4.54 -0.64 -9.29
C ARG A 11 -3.17 -0.01 -9.40
N CYS A 12 -2.97 0.87 -10.38
CA CYS A 12 -1.70 1.58 -10.57
C CYS A 12 -1.39 2.50 -9.38
N ILE A 13 -2.36 3.31 -8.94
CA ILE A 13 -2.19 4.21 -7.79
C ILE A 13 -1.88 3.39 -6.52
N GLY A 14 -2.66 2.34 -6.27
CA GLY A 14 -2.44 1.45 -5.13
C GLY A 14 -1.07 0.78 -5.15
N SER A 15 -0.63 0.33 -6.32
CA SER A 15 0.71 -0.25 -6.49
C SER A 15 1.82 0.78 -6.22
N LEU A 16 1.66 2.03 -6.67
CA LEU A 16 2.62 3.10 -6.39
C LEU A 16 2.69 3.41 -4.89
N ILE A 17 1.55 3.45 -4.20
CA ILE A 17 1.51 3.62 -2.74
C ILE A 17 2.24 2.46 -2.05
N ALA A 18 1.94 1.22 -2.44
CA ALA A 18 2.60 0.04 -1.89
C ALA A 18 4.13 0.09 -2.11
N ILE A 19 4.59 0.45 -3.31
CA ILE A 19 6.03 0.62 -3.60
C ILE A 19 6.65 1.72 -2.73
N GLY A 20 5.95 2.84 -2.53
CA GLY A 20 6.42 3.92 -1.64
C GLY A 20 6.61 3.45 -0.20
N PHE A 21 5.64 2.72 0.35
CA PHE A 21 5.76 2.13 1.69
C PHE A 21 6.84 1.05 1.77
N PHE A 22 7.01 0.27 0.70
CA PHE A 22 8.09 -0.72 0.64
C PHE A 22 9.46 -0.03 0.70
N ALA A 23 9.67 1.02 -0.11
CA ALA A 23 10.90 1.80 -0.11
C ALA A 23 11.15 2.48 1.24
N MET A 24 10.11 3.04 1.86
CA MET A 24 10.19 3.64 3.20
C MET A 24 10.56 2.58 4.26
N GLY A 25 9.96 1.39 4.18
CA GLY A 25 10.27 0.29 5.09
C GLY A 25 11.71 -0.22 4.95
N ALA A 26 12.18 -0.38 3.70
CA ALA A 26 13.57 -0.75 3.42
C ALA A 26 14.55 0.32 3.94
N TYR A 27 14.24 1.60 3.73
CA TYR A 27 15.03 2.70 4.26
C TYR A 27 15.04 2.73 5.79
N ALA A 28 13.91 2.47 6.45
CA ALA A 28 13.85 2.44 7.91
C ALA A 28 14.69 1.32 8.55
N ILE A 29 14.93 0.22 7.83
CA ILE A 29 15.79 -0.89 8.27
C ILE A 29 17.27 -0.59 7.97
N MET A 30 17.57 -0.08 6.78
CA MET A 30 18.96 0.06 6.29
C MET A 30 19.58 1.43 6.60
N GLY A 31 18.76 2.45 6.79
CA GLY A 31 19.16 3.85 6.96
C GLY A 31 19.46 4.35 8.37
N PRO A 32 19.15 3.65 9.49
CA PRO A 32 19.55 4.15 10.81
C PRO A 32 21.09 4.24 10.90
N THR A 33 21.61 5.46 11.08
CA THR A 33 23.01 5.65 11.42
C THR A 33 23.24 5.27 12.90
N SER A 34 24.46 4.86 13.22
CA SER A 34 24.90 4.52 14.59
C SER A 34 24.77 5.69 15.58
N ASP A 35 24.48 6.89 15.09
CA ASP A 35 24.38 8.12 15.88
C ASP A 35 23.00 8.30 16.55
N LEU A 36 22.03 7.45 16.21
CA LEU A 36 20.69 7.48 16.83
C LEU A 36 20.69 6.71 18.15
N PRO A 37 19.92 7.16 19.17
CA PRO A 37 19.69 6.38 20.38
C PRO A 37 19.14 4.98 20.05
N GLU A 38 19.63 3.93 20.73
CA GLU A 38 19.23 2.52 20.48
C GLU A 38 17.71 2.32 20.44
N LEU A 39 16.98 2.98 21.35
CA LEU A 39 15.52 2.92 21.39
C LEU A 39 14.85 3.39 20.08
N ASN A 40 15.44 4.37 19.40
CA ASN A 40 14.92 4.88 18.13
C ASN A 40 15.32 3.96 16.96
N GLN A 41 16.46 3.28 17.05
CA GLN A 41 16.88 2.27 16.08
C GLN A 41 15.94 1.05 16.11
N ASP A 42 15.62 0.54 17.30
CA ASP A 42 14.66 -0.57 17.47
C ASP A 42 13.28 -0.22 16.92
N ARG A 43 12.79 0.99 17.22
CA ARG A 43 11.50 1.47 16.70
C ARG A 43 11.51 1.61 15.18
N ALA A 44 12.58 2.17 14.61
CA ALA A 44 12.73 2.30 13.17
C ALA A 44 12.77 0.94 12.48
N PHE A 45 13.48 -0.03 13.05
CA PHE A 45 13.56 -1.39 12.54
C PHE A 45 12.19 -2.07 12.51
N TRP A 46 11.46 -2.07 13.63
CA TRP A 46 10.12 -2.66 13.69
C TRP A 46 9.11 -1.93 12.80
N PHE A 47 9.17 -0.60 12.75
CA PHE A 47 8.38 0.19 11.80
C PHE A 47 8.69 -0.24 10.35
N GLY A 48 9.96 -0.40 10.01
CA GLY A 48 10.38 -0.85 8.70
C GLY A 48 9.83 -2.23 8.33
N ILE A 49 9.91 -3.20 9.24
CA ILE A 49 9.32 -4.54 9.06
C ILE A 49 7.82 -4.44 8.78
N THR A 50 7.09 -3.67 9.60
CA THR A 50 5.63 -3.53 9.40
C THR A 50 5.28 -2.90 8.06
N CYS A 51 6.05 -1.89 7.60
CA CYS A 51 5.87 -1.28 6.28
C CYS A 51 6.13 -2.28 5.14
N LEU A 52 7.17 -3.11 5.25
CA LEU A 52 7.47 -4.14 4.25
C LEU A 52 6.36 -5.18 4.15
N ILE A 53 5.88 -5.68 5.28
CA ILE A 53 4.78 -6.66 5.32
C ILE A 53 3.52 -6.02 4.73
N ALA A 54 3.12 -4.85 5.22
CA ALA A 54 1.90 -4.16 4.77
C ALA A 54 1.94 -3.83 3.27
N SER A 55 3.07 -3.35 2.75
CA SER A 55 3.23 -3.05 1.32
C SER A 55 3.21 -4.30 0.45
N ALA A 56 3.82 -5.40 0.88
CA ALA A 56 3.75 -6.67 0.16
C ALA A 56 2.29 -7.16 0.05
N PHE A 57 1.54 -7.13 1.16
CA PHE A 57 0.11 -7.46 1.15
C PHE A 57 -0.69 -6.51 0.26
N ALA A 58 -0.50 -5.19 0.40
CA ALA A 58 -1.23 -4.20 -0.39
C ALA A 58 -0.98 -4.36 -1.90
N LEU A 59 0.26 -4.65 -2.30
CA LEU A 59 0.61 -4.91 -3.68
C LEU A 59 -0.07 -6.20 -4.17
N VAL A 60 0.08 -7.32 -3.46
CA VAL A 60 -0.53 -8.60 -3.85
C VAL A 60 -2.06 -8.47 -3.97
N LEU A 61 -2.73 -7.89 -2.98
CA LEU A 61 -4.18 -7.73 -2.97
C LEU A 61 -4.67 -6.82 -4.10
N SER A 62 -3.88 -5.82 -4.51
CA SER A 62 -4.21 -4.95 -5.64
C SER A 62 -4.35 -5.69 -6.97
N TRP A 63 -3.59 -6.78 -7.14
CA TRP A 63 -3.57 -7.54 -8.39
C TRP A 63 -4.42 -8.81 -8.32
N VAL A 64 -4.52 -9.45 -7.16
CA VAL A 64 -5.28 -10.70 -6.96
C VAL A 64 -6.78 -10.45 -6.87
N ILE A 65 -7.21 -9.38 -6.21
CA ILE A 65 -8.64 -9.14 -5.97
C ILE A 65 -9.26 -8.40 -7.16
N LYS A 66 -10.43 -8.89 -7.61
CA LYS A 66 -11.24 -8.26 -8.67
C LYS A 66 -11.89 -6.96 -8.18
N ASP A 67 -12.33 -6.92 -6.92
CA ASP A 67 -12.78 -5.71 -6.23
C ASP A 67 -11.64 -4.92 -5.61
N VAL A 68 -10.87 -4.22 -6.45
CA VAL A 68 -9.78 -3.40 -5.92
C VAL A 68 -10.28 -2.18 -5.14
N ARG A 69 -11.53 -1.75 -5.36
CA ARG A 69 -12.11 -0.57 -4.71
C ARG A 69 -12.35 -0.83 -3.22
N GLY A 70 -12.80 -2.03 -2.86
CA GLY A 70 -12.91 -2.45 -1.46
C GLY A 70 -11.55 -2.48 -0.75
N VAL A 71 -10.49 -2.92 -1.44
CA VAL A 71 -9.12 -2.95 -0.89
C VAL A 71 -8.58 -1.55 -0.60
N TRP A 72 -8.83 -0.60 -1.52
CA TRP A 72 -8.34 0.76 -1.41
C TRP A 72 -9.36 1.76 -0.84
N CYS A 73 -10.45 1.26 -0.23
CA CYS A 73 -11.55 2.07 0.32
C CYS A 73 -12.05 3.16 -0.65
N ALA A 74 -12.02 2.90 -1.95
CA ALA A 74 -12.37 3.88 -2.97
C ALA A 74 -13.90 4.07 -3.01
N PRO A 75 -14.40 5.32 -3.07
CA PRO A 75 -15.83 5.58 -3.05
C PRO A 75 -16.52 4.92 -4.27
N PRO A 76 -17.71 4.32 -4.12
CA PRO A 76 -18.41 3.65 -5.21
C PRO A 76 -18.61 4.60 -6.40
N ARG A 77 -18.47 4.06 -7.62
CA ARG A 77 -18.59 4.85 -8.86
C ARG A 77 -20.06 5.29 -8.95
N ARG A 78 -20.29 6.60 -8.93
CA ARG A 78 -21.62 7.16 -9.15
C ARG A 78 -21.80 7.27 -10.66
N ASP A 79 -22.74 6.52 -11.22
CA ASP A 79 -23.13 6.72 -12.62
C ASP A 79 -23.85 8.06 -12.71
N ILE A 80 -23.16 9.07 -13.24
CA ILE A 80 -23.68 10.43 -13.44
C ILE A 80 -24.53 10.53 -14.72
N PHE A 81 -24.60 9.44 -15.49
CA PHE A 81 -25.29 9.32 -16.78
C PHE A 81 -26.28 8.14 -16.79
N GLY A 82 -26.87 7.83 -15.63
CA GLY A 82 -27.98 6.87 -15.57
C GLY A 82 -29.26 7.51 -16.10
N ASP A 83 -29.43 7.48 -17.42
CA ASP A 83 -30.75 7.39 -18.07
C ASP A 83 -31.22 5.93 -18.07
#